data_AF-A0A5J4KWS9-F1
#
_entry.id   AF-A0A5J4KWS9-F1
#
_cell.length_a   1.000
_cell.length_b   1.000
_cell.length_c   1.000
_cell.angle_alpha   90.00
_cell.angle_beta   90.00
_cell.angle_gamma   90.00
#
_symmetry.space_group_name_H-M   'P 1'
#
loop_
_entity.id
_entity.type
_entity.pdbx_description
1 polymer ?
#
loop_
_entity_poly.entity_id
_entity_poly.type
_entity_poly.pdbx_seq_one_letter_code
_entity_poly.pdbx_strand_id
1 'polypeptide(L)' 'MRKPYEVFEHTADIGIHAYGSTLEELFIHAAEGMESLMVAPEQLRITTSRQISVEDMIPSPCLSPGSTN' A
#
# COMPACT_ATOMS: atom_id res chain seq x y z
N MET A 1 -9.29 16.61 5.19
CA MET A 1 -9.12 15.40 4.35
C MET A 1 -8.23 14.45 5.13
N ARG A 2 -8.61 13.17 5.27
CA ARG A 2 -7.70 12.15 5.83
C ARG A 2 -6.58 11.90 4.82
N LYS A 3 -5.36 11.67 5.29
CA LYS A 3 -4.25 11.28 4.42
C LYS A 3 -4.52 9.86 3.88
N PRO A 4 -4.23 9.58 2.59
CA PRO A 4 -4.45 8.26 2.00
C PRO A 4 -3.54 7.19 2.64
N TYR A 5 -2.36 7.60 3.12
CA TYR A 5 -1.44 6.75 3.85
C TYR A 5 -0.57 7.53 4.84
N GLU A 6 0.08 6.80 5.75
CA GLU A 6 1.06 7.29 6.72
C GLU A 6 2.25 6.32 6.77
N VAL A 7 3.45 6.89 6.82
CA VAL A 7 4.71 6.15 6.92
C VAL A 7 5.15 6.13 8.38
N PHE A 8 5.63 4.99 8.86
CA PHE A 8 6.20 4.87 10.20
C PHE A 8 7.52 4.09 10.18
N GLU A 9 8.41 4.43 11.10
CA GLU A 9 9.67 3.72 11.28
C GLU A 9 9.42 2.41 12.05
N HIS A 10 9.94 1.32 11.52
CA HIS A 10 10.06 0.06 12.21
C HIS A 10 11.55 -0.28 12.36
N THR A 11 11.93 -1.02 13.39
CA THR A 11 13.31 -1.13 13.90
C THR A 11 14.38 -1.64 12.91
N ALA A 12 14.02 -1.98 11.68
CA ALA A 12 14.91 -2.19 10.54
C ALA A 12 14.32 -1.76 9.18
N ASP A 13 13.03 -1.39 9.14
CA ASP A 13 12.23 -1.26 7.93
C ASP A 13 11.36 0.00 8.00
N ILE A 14 10.72 0.32 6.88
CA ILE A 14 9.72 1.39 6.81
C ILE A 14 8.37 0.75 6.53
N GLY A 15 7.39 1.01 7.40
CA GLY A 15 6.02 0.53 7.24
C GLY A 15 5.09 1.61 6.69
N ILE A 16 4.01 1.18 6.03
CA ILE A 16 2.96 2.06 5.50
C ILE A 16 1.60 1.63 6.07
N HIS A 17 0.89 2.56 6.70
CA HIS A 17 -0.54 2.44 6.95
C HIS A 17 -1.28 3.11 5.81
N ALA A 18 -1.99 2.34 4.99
CA ALA A 18 -2.88 2.86 3.95
C ALA A 18 -4.34 2.80 4.41
N TYR A 19 -5.18 3.71 3.91
CA TYR A 19 -6.59 3.77 4.25
C TYR A 19 -7.43 3.92 2.98
N GLY A 20 -8.45 3.07 2.79
CA GLY A 20 -9.37 3.18 1.66
C GLY A 20 -10.80 2.85 2.10
N SER A 21 -11.78 3.41 1.38
CA SER A 21 -13.20 3.08 1.57
C SER A 21 -13.56 1.75 0.90
N THR A 22 -12.76 1.32 -0.08
CA THR A 22 -12.82 -0.02 -0.69
C THR A 22 -11.46 -0.70 -0.65
N LEU A 23 -11.44 -2.01 -0.92
CA LEU A 23 -10.21 -2.78 -0.97
C LEU A 23 -9.30 -2.29 -2.11
N GLU A 24 -9.87 -1.98 -3.26
CA GLU A 24 -9.15 -1.41 -4.42
C GLU A 24 -8.50 -0.08 -4.05
N GLU A 25 -9.24 0.80 -3.38
CA GLU A 25 -8.72 2.10 -2.91
C GLU A 25 -7.58 1.91 -1.89
N LEU A 26 -7.72 0.94 -0.98
CA LEU A 26 -6.67 0.60 -0.02
C LEU A 26 -5.37 0.17 -0.72
N PHE A 27 -5.47 -0.69 -1.74
CA PHE A 27 -4.30 -1.15 -2.49
C PHE A 27 -3.65 -0.03 -3.31
N ILE A 28 -4.45 0.86 -3.90
CA ILE A 28 -3.93 2.04 -4.60
C ILE A 28 -3.12 2.91 -3.65
N HIS A 29 -3.68 3.26 -2.48
CA HIS A 29 -2.99 4.11 -1.51
C HIS A 29 -1.76 3.44 -0.89
N ALA A 30 -1.75 2.11 -0.74
CA ALA A 30 -0.58 1.37 -0.31
C ALA A 30 0.56 1.44 -1.34
N ALA A 31 0.23 1.29 -2.64
CA ALA A 31 1.19 1.43 -3.72
C ALA A 31 1.76 2.85 -3.79
N GLU A 32 0.91 3.88 -3.70
CA GLU A 32 1.34 5.29 -3.66
C GLU A 32 2.27 5.57 -2.47
N GLY A 33 1.96 5.01 -1.29
CA GLY A 33 2.82 5.11 -0.12
C GLY A 33 4.21 4.51 -0.37
N MET A 34 4.26 3.34 -1.01
CA MET A 34 5.51 2.67 -1.34
C MET A 34 6.33 3.45 -2.38
N GLU A 35 5.68 3.97 -3.42
CA GLU A 35 6.32 4.80 -4.44
C GLU A 35 6.94 6.06 -3.83
N SER A 36 6.26 6.71 -2.89
CA SER A 36 6.74 7.91 -2.21
C SER A 36 8.05 7.71 -1.42
N LEU A 37 8.32 6.47 -0.99
CA LEU A 37 9.57 6.11 -0.31
C LEU A 37 10.73 5.89 -1.29
N MET A 38 10.43 5.58 -2.55
CA MET A 38 11.43 5.27 -3.58
C MET A 38 11.82 6.51 -4.38
N VAL A 39 10.85 7.37 -4.71
CA VAL A 39 11.05 8.53 -5.57
C VAL A 39 10.00 9.60 -5.31
N ALA A 40 10.39 10.87 -5.44
CA ALA A 40 9.45 11.98 -5.31
C ALA A 40 8.42 11.92 -6.48
N PRO A 41 7.10 11.94 -6.20
CA PRO A 41 6.07 11.81 -7.23
C PRO A 41 6.18 12.82 -8.37
N GLU A 42 6.71 14.02 -8.10
CA GLU A 42 6.89 15.09 -9.08
C GLU A 42 7.95 14.74 -10.16
N GLN A 43 8.78 13.74 -9.89
CA GLN A 43 9.80 13.25 -10.81
C GLN A 43 9.30 12.12 -11.71
N LEU A 44 8.08 11.61 -11.47
CA LEU A 44 7.50 10.51 -12.24
C LEU A 44 6.90 11.00 -13.56
N ARG A 45 7.17 10.24 -14.63
CA ARG A 45 6.51 10.39 -15.93
C ARG A 45 6.00 9.04 -16.40
N ILE A 46 4.70 8.96 -16.64
CA ILE A 46 4.08 7.76 -17.20
C ILE A 46 4.48 7.63 -18.67
N THR A 47 5.31 6.63 -18.98
CA THR A 47 5.74 6.30 -20.34
C THR A 47 5.17 4.97 -20.84
N THR A 48 4.66 4.14 -19.93
CA THR A 48 4.10 2.82 -20.23
C THR A 48 3.11 2.43 -19.15
N SER A 49 2.14 1.60 -19.53
CA SER A 49 1.21 0.92 -18.61
C SER A 49 1.26 -0.59 -18.84
N ARG A 50 1.15 -1.36 -17.76
CA ARG A 50 1.10 -2.82 -17.75
C ARG A 50 0.00 -3.26 -16.80
N GLN A 51 -0.76 -4.25 -17.23
CA GLN A 51 -1.75 -4.89 -16.39
C GLN A 51 -1.10 -6.12 -15.74
N ILE A 52 -1.25 -6.23 -14.43
CA ILE A 52 -0.76 -7.36 -13.63
C ILE A 52 -1.98 -7.95 -12.93
N SER A 53 -2.14 -9.26 -13.02
CA SER A 53 -3.14 -10.02 -12.28
C SER A 53 -2.39 -10.96 -11.33
N VAL A 54 -2.76 -10.93 -10.06
CA VAL A 54 -2.23 -11.83 -9.04
C VAL A 54 -3.41 -12.62 -8.49
N GLU A 55 -3.29 -13.94 -8.51
CA GLU A 55 -4.23 -14.84 -7.87
C GLU A 55 -3.58 -15.34 -6.59
N ASP A 56 -4.34 -15.35 -5.50
CA ASP A 56 -3.87 -15.91 -4.25
C ASP A 56 -3.89 -17.44 -4.34
N MET A 57 -2.78 -18.10 -4.02
CA MET A 57 -2.71 -19.55 -3.89
C MET A 57 -2.81 -20.03 -2.44
N ILE A 58 -3.21 -19.15 -1.50
CA ILE A 58 -3.34 -19.47 -0.08
C ILE A 58 -4.78 -19.21 0.40
N PRO A 59 -5.46 -20.21 0.99
CA PRO A 59 -6.74 -19.97 1.65
C PRO A 59 -6.46 -19.42 3.06
N SER A 60 -6.28 -18.10 3.23
CA SER A 60 -6.56 -17.28 4.44
C SER A 60 -5.79 -15.95 4.42
N PRO A 61 -6.37 -14.85 4.97
CA PRO A 61 -5.87 -13.50 4.76
C PRO A 61 -4.62 -13.22 5.60
N CYS A 62 -3.53 -12.79 4.94
CA CYS A 62 -2.35 -12.23 5.60
C CYS A 62 -2.59 -10.84 6.24
N LEU A 63 -3.84 -10.42 6.40
CA LEU A 63 -4.22 -9.32 7.27
C LEU A 63 -4.63 -9.93 8.61
N SER A 64 -3.74 -9.86 9.60
CA SER A 64 -4.06 -10.30 10.97
C SER A 64 -5.23 -9.44 11.48
N PRO A 65 -6.42 -10.01 11.74
CA PRO A 65 -7.44 -9.28 12.46
C PRO A 65 -6.92 -9.08 13.88
N GLY A 66 -7.00 -7.84 14.35
CA GLY A 66 -6.51 -7.43 15.65
C GLY A 66 -6.92 -8.40 16.76
N SER A 67 -5.93 -8.77 17.57
CA SER A 67 -6.15 -9.36 18.88
C SER A 67 -7.07 -8.43 19.67
N THR A 68 -8.31 -8.86 19.85
CA THR A 68 -9.21 -8.32 20.87
C THR A 68 -9.42 -9.42 21.90
N ASN A 69 -9.25 -9.01 23.15
CA ASN A 69 -9.30 -9.78 24.39
C ASN A 69 -10.56 -10.62 24.54
#